data_AF-A0A7J4CR58-F1
#
_entry.id   AF-A0A7J4CR58-F1
#
_cell.length_a   1.000
_cell.length_b   1.000
_cell.length_c   1.000
_cell.angle_alpha   90.00
_cell.angle_beta   90.00
_cell.angle_gamma   90.00
#
_symmetry.space_group_name_H-M   'P 1'
#
loop_
_entity.id
_entity.type
_entity.pdbx_description
1 polymer ?
#
loop_
_entity_poly.entity_id
_entity_poly.type
_entity_poly.pdbx_seq_one_letter_code
_entity_poly.pdbx_strand_id
1 'polypeptide(L)'
;SELDANFDINKFVHHAVYNKNQNRIEMYLRSLEKQIVNIPKADLVLEIKKDELIHTENSFKFTISQIKEMSAMSNFQIQDMWCDEKRYFGLVLLSKNN
;
A
#
# COMPACT_ATOMS: atom_id res chain seq x y z
N SER A 1 7.98 -3.70 -21.27
CA SER A 1 6.95 -3.68 -20.20
C SER A 1 5.65 -4.20 -20.78
N GLU A 2 4.62 -4.53 -19.99
CA GLU A 2 3.35 -5.06 -20.52
C GLU A 2 2.67 -4.10 -21.52
N LEU A 3 2.70 -2.80 -21.21
CA LEU A 3 2.06 -1.72 -21.97
C LEU A 3 3.03 -0.91 -22.88
N ASP A 4 4.27 -1.37 -23.03
CA ASP A 4 5.33 -0.68 -23.80
C ASP A 4 5.60 0.78 -23.37
N ALA A 5 5.36 1.08 -22.10
CA ALA A 5 5.69 2.38 -21.51
C ALA A 5 7.21 2.64 -21.45
N ASN A 6 7.60 3.90 -21.60
CA ASN A 6 9.01 4.34 -21.67
C ASN A 6 9.50 5.12 -20.42
N PHE A 7 9.04 4.77 -19.22
CA PHE A 7 9.53 5.38 -17.97
C PHE A 7 11.07 5.29 -17.85
N ASP A 8 11.74 6.40 -17.52
CA ASP A 8 13.14 6.36 -17.05
C ASP A 8 13.16 6.14 -15.54
N ILE A 9 13.31 4.89 -15.13
CA ILE A 9 13.26 4.49 -13.72
C ILE A 9 14.35 5.16 -12.87
N ASN A 10 15.46 5.61 -13.46
CA ASN A 10 16.54 6.28 -12.73
C ASN A 10 16.17 7.71 -12.33
N LYS A 11 15.08 8.23 -12.88
CA LYS A 11 14.54 9.57 -12.59
C LYS A 11 13.46 9.53 -11.51
N PHE A 12 13.26 8.40 -10.86
CA PHE A 12 12.39 8.28 -9.71
C PHE A 12 13.18 7.87 -8.47
N VAL A 13 12.73 8.37 -7.32
CA VAL A 13 13.21 7.90 -6.02
C VAL A 13 12.06 7.39 -5.18
N HIS A 14 12.32 6.32 -4.43
CA HIS A 14 11.36 5.78 -3.47
C HIS A 14 11.10 6.80 -2.35
N HIS A 15 9.83 7.05 -2.05
CA HIS A 15 9.39 7.94 -0.99
C HIS A 15 8.32 7.23 -0.16
N ALA A 16 8.63 6.93 1.11
CA ALA A 16 7.70 6.29 2.04
C ALA A 16 7.42 7.20 3.23
N VAL A 17 6.15 7.34 3.58
CA VAL A 17 5.68 8.14 4.71
C VAL A 17 4.70 7.35 5.56
N TYR A 18 4.73 7.57 6.87
CA TYR A 18 3.73 7.01 7.76
C TYR A 18 2.59 8.01 7.95
N ASN A 19 1.41 7.69 7.40
CA ASN A 19 0.19 8.45 7.59
C ASN A 19 -0.45 8.03 8.92
N LYS A 20 -0.17 8.80 9.97
CA LYS A 20 -0.68 8.56 11.33
C LYS A 20 -2.20 8.54 11.41
N ASN A 21 -2.88 9.40 10.65
CA ASN A 21 -4.33 9.52 10.68
C ASN A 21 -5.04 8.29 10.09
N GLN A 22 -4.40 7.63 9.12
CA GLN A 22 -4.93 6.44 8.44
C GLN A 22 -4.26 5.13 8.92
N ASN A 23 -3.36 5.23 9.90
CA ASN A 23 -2.56 4.12 10.43
C ASN A 23 -1.92 3.24 9.35
N ARG A 24 -1.21 3.85 8.38
CA ARG A 24 -0.61 3.12 7.26
C ARG A 24 0.72 3.72 6.82
N ILE A 25 1.57 2.88 6.24
CA ILE A 25 2.66 3.36 5.40
C ILE A 25 2.08 3.61 4.01
N GLU A 26 2.39 4.76 3.45
CA GLU A 26 2.09 5.13 2.06
C GLU A 26 3.42 5.14 1.30
N MET A 27 3.45 4.45 0.16
CA MET A 27 4.62 4.38 -0.71
C MET A 27 4.35 5.11 -2.01
N TYR A 28 5.36 5.85 -2.45
CA TYR A 28 5.31 6.67 -3.64
C TYR A 28 6.61 6.53 -4.44
N LEU A 29 6.49 6.76 -5.74
CA LEU A 29 7.61 7.16 -6.59
C LEU A 29 7.59 8.68 -6.74
N ARG A 30 8.65 9.36 -6.31
CA ARG A 30 8.81 10.80 -6.53
C ARG A 30 9.67 11.03 -7.76
N SER A 31 9.17 11.81 -8.72
CA SER A 31 9.97 12.18 -9.89
C SER A 31 11.05 13.20 -9.52
N LEU A 32 12.29 12.98 -9.97
CA LEU A 32 13.43 13.87 -9.74
C LEU A 32 13.46 15.06 -10.71
N GLU A 33 12.73 14.95 -11.82
CA GLU A 33 12.60 15.95 -12.87
C GLU A 33 11.25 15.84 -13.59
N LYS A 34 10.95 16.76 -14.52
CA LYS A 34 9.77 16.62 -15.38
C LYS A 34 10.00 15.47 -16.37
N GLN A 35 9.05 14.56 -16.48
CA GLN A 35 9.06 13.44 -17.42
C GLN A 35 7.82 13.45 -18.31
N ILE A 36 7.99 13.11 -19.58
CA ILE A 36 6.88 12.83 -20.50
C ILE A 36 6.96 11.34 -20.82
N VAL A 37 5.99 10.58 -20.34
CA VAL A 37 5.94 9.12 -20.49
C VAL A 37 4.87 8.76 -21.51
N ASN A 38 5.30 8.12 -22.60
CA ASN A 38 4.41 7.54 -23.60
C ASN A 38 4.09 6.09 -23.21
N ILE A 39 2.81 5.73 -23.30
CA ILE A 39 2.30 4.38 -23.05
C ILE A 39 1.49 3.95 -24.28
N PRO A 40 2.16 3.45 -25.34
CA PRO A 40 1.54 3.26 -26.66
C PRO A 40 0.35 2.30 -26.65
N LYS A 41 0.44 1.18 -25.91
CA LYS A 41 -0.65 0.20 -25.83
C LYS A 41 -1.89 0.71 -25.10
N ALA A 42 -1.78 1.84 -24.40
CA ALA A 42 -2.88 2.50 -23.72
C ALA A 42 -3.32 3.80 -24.42
N ASP A 43 -2.71 4.16 -25.56
CA ASP A 43 -2.91 5.44 -26.27
C ASP A 43 -2.84 6.66 -25.32
N LEU A 44 -1.81 6.66 -24.46
CA LEU A 44 -1.71 7.61 -23.35
C LEU A 44 -0.32 8.26 -23.30
N VAL A 45 -0.31 9.56 -23.05
CA VAL A 45 0.87 10.35 -22.72
C VAL A 45 0.68 10.99 -21.35
N LEU A 46 1.58 10.70 -20.43
CA LEU A 46 1.59 11.25 -19.07
C LEU A 46 2.67 12.32 -18.95
N GLU A 47 2.28 13.50 -18.46
CA GLU A 47 3.23 14.49 -17.95
C GLU A 47 3.33 14.34 -16.44
N ILE A 48 4.53 14.05 -15.96
CA ILE A 48 4.84 13.95 -14.52
C ILE A 48 5.79 15.10 -14.19
N LYS A 49 5.41 15.97 -13.27
CA LYS A 49 6.23 17.12 -12.87
C LYS A 49 7.38 16.69 -11.98
N LYS A 50 8.41 17.54 -11.91
CA LYS A 50 9.44 17.41 -10.87
C LYS A 50 8.79 17.42 -9.49
N ASP A 51 9.24 16.53 -8.62
CA ASP A 51 8.75 16.30 -7.26
C ASP A 51 7.30 15.79 -7.15
N GLU A 52 6.63 15.49 -8.28
CA GLU A 52 5.33 14.84 -8.28
C GLU A 52 5.43 13.41 -7.73
N LEU A 53 4.43 13.03 -6.93
CA LEU A 53 4.33 11.73 -6.29
C LEU A 53 3.34 10.84 -7.02
N ILE A 54 3.78 9.67 -7.47
CA ILE A 54 2.92 8.59 -7.92
C ILE A 54 2.70 7.64 -6.75
N HIS A 55 1.46 7.55 -6.26
CA HIS A 55 1.12 6.61 -5.18
C HIS A 55 1.13 5.18 -5.71
N THR A 56 1.87 4.30 -5.04
CA THR A 56 2.02 2.89 -5.45
C THR A 56 1.38 1.93 -4.47
N GLU A 57 1.42 2.20 -3.17
CA GLU A 57 0.95 1.25 -2.17
C GLU A 57 0.48 1.90 -0.86
N ASN A 58 -0.52 1.27 -0.24
CA ASN A 58 -0.91 1.48 1.14
C ASN A 58 -0.69 0.18 1.94
N SER A 59 0.12 0.26 2.99
CA SER A 59 0.33 -0.84 3.94
C SER A 59 -0.26 -0.46 5.30
N PHE A 60 -1.55 -0.80 5.48
CA PHE A 60 -2.28 -0.56 6.73
C PHE A 60 -1.71 -1.37 7.89
N LYS A 61 -1.71 -0.76 9.07
CA LYS A 61 -1.32 -1.39 10.33
C LYS A 61 -2.57 -1.57 11.17
N PHE A 62 -2.69 -2.73 11.79
CA PHE A 62 -3.87 -3.11 12.56
C PHE A 62 -3.47 -3.39 14.00
N THR A 63 -4.26 -2.85 14.91
CA THR A 63 -4.19 -3.22 16.32
C THR A 63 -5.07 -4.45 16.58
N ILE A 64 -4.80 -5.16 17.67
CA ILE A 64 -5.65 -6.28 18.10
C ILE A 64 -7.09 -5.85 18.34
N SER A 65 -7.32 -4.64 18.88
CA SER A 65 -8.67 -4.12 19.08
C SER A 65 -9.41 -3.93 17.76
N GLN A 66 -8.75 -3.34 16.75
CA GLN A 66 -9.33 -3.18 15.40
C GLN A 66 -9.67 -4.54 14.76
N ILE A 67 -8.81 -5.55 14.93
CA ILE A 67 -9.08 -6.90 14.42
C ILE A 67 -10.33 -7.50 15.10
N LYS A 68 -10.47 -7.32 16.42
CA LYS A 68 -11.67 -7.79 17.16
C LYS A 68 -12.93 -7.07 16.68
N GLU A 69 -12.88 -5.76 16.48
CA GLU A 69 -13.98 -4.97 15.93
C GLU A 69 -14.37 -5.45 14.52
N MET A 70 -13.39 -5.65 13.63
CA MET A 70 -13.61 -6.16 12.29
C MET A 70 -14.23 -7.57 12.31
N SER A 71 -13.75 -8.45 13.19
CA SER A 71 -14.32 -9.79 13.34
C SER A 71 -15.78 -9.72 13.80
N ALA A 72 -16.10 -8.88 14.80
CA ALA A 72 -17.45 -8.71 15.32
C ALA A 72 -18.44 -8.14 14.29
N MET A 73 -17.95 -7.31 13.35
CA MET A 73 -18.75 -6.81 12.22
C MET A 73 -18.84 -7.79 11.05
N SER A 74 -18.14 -8.91 11.13
CA SER A 74 -18.12 -9.96 10.10
C SER A 74 -18.86 -11.21 10.57
N ASN A 75 -19.06 -12.16 9.67
CA ASN A 75 -19.60 -13.48 10.01
C ASN A 75 -18.51 -14.45 10.52
N PHE A 76 -17.42 -13.93 11.07
CA PHE A 76 -16.31 -14.70 11.61
C PHE A 76 -16.07 -14.39 13.08
N GLN A 77 -15.66 -15.41 13.83
CA GLN A 77 -15.23 -15.33 15.22
C GLN A 77 -13.74 -15.68 15.33
N ILE A 78 -13.05 -14.98 16.21
CA ILE A 78 -11.65 -15.27 16.54
C ILE A 78 -11.59 -16.56 17.35
N GLN A 79 -10.85 -17.55 16.83
CA GLN A 79 -10.57 -18.80 17.52
C GLN A 79 -9.28 -18.71 18.31
N ASP A 80 -8.25 -18.12 17.70
CA ASP A 80 -6.93 -18.00 18.31
C ASP A 80 -6.14 -16.83 17.72
N MET A 81 -5.10 -16.42 18.44
CA MET A 81 -4.22 -15.34 18.02
C MET A 81 -2.81 -15.54 18.58
N TRP A 82 -1.84 -15.41 17.68
CA TRP A 82 -0.41 -15.50 18.01
C TRP A 82 0.29 -14.20 17.62
N CYS A 83 1.26 -13.79 18.44
CA CYS A 83 2.14 -12.67 18.16
C CYS A 83 3.59 -13.09 18.35
N ASP A 84 4.51 -12.42 17.67
CA ASP A 84 5.92 -12.49 18.06
C ASP A 84 6.13 -11.86 19.46
N GLU A 85 7.27 -12.14 20.09
CA GLU A 85 7.58 -11.68 21.45
C GLU A 85 7.49 -10.15 21.61
N LYS A 86 7.83 -9.39 20.56
CA LYS A 86 7.77 -7.92 20.56
C LYS A 86 6.42 -7.38 20.08
N ARG A 87 5.52 -8.25 19.64
CA ARG A 87 4.17 -7.95 19.16
C ARG A 87 4.15 -6.97 17.99
N TYR A 88 5.12 -7.09 17.08
CA TYR A 88 5.16 -6.34 15.82
C TYR A 88 4.32 -6.98 14.71
N PHE A 89 4.05 -8.27 14.82
CA PHE A 89 3.22 -9.03 13.89
C PHE A 89 2.26 -9.94 14.66
N GLY A 90 1.06 -10.11 14.10
CA GLY A 90 0.03 -10.98 14.64
C GLY A 90 -0.57 -11.88 13.56
N LEU A 91 -0.75 -13.16 13.89
CA LEU A 91 -1.51 -14.12 13.10
C LEU A 91 -2.81 -14.43 13.84
N VAL A 92 -3.94 -14.40 13.13
CA VAL A 92 -5.27 -14.56 13.73
C VAL A 92 -5.99 -15.69 13.01
N LEU A 93 -6.43 -16.70 13.75
CA LEU A 93 -7.27 -17.77 13.24
C LEU A 93 -8.74 -17.38 13.42
N LEU A 94 -9.48 -17.37 12.31
CA LEU A 94 -10.90 -17.06 12.27
C LEU A 94 -11.69 -18.28 11.80
N SER A 95 -12.86 -18.51 12.39
CA SER A 95 -13.85 -19.47 11.88
C SER A 95 -15.19 -18.78 11.66
N LYS A 96 -16.03 -19.33 10.80
CA LYS A 96 -17.37 -18.78 10.57
C LYS A 96 -18.18 -18.88 11.87
N ASN A 97 -19.01 -17.88 12.15
CA ASN A 97 -20.02 -17.97 13.19
C ASN A 97 -21.01 -19.10 12.83
N ASN A 98 -21.38 -19.91 13.81
CA ASN A 98 -22.43 -20.93 13.65
C ASN A 98 -23.81 -20.27 13.56
#